data_AF-A0A843EAZ8-F1
#
_entry.id   AF-A0A843EAZ8-F1
#
_cell.length_a   1.000
_cell.length_b   1.000
_cell.length_c   1.000
_cell.angle_alpha   90.00
_cell.angle_beta   90.00
_cell.angle_gamma   90.00
#
_symmetry.space_group_name_H-M   'P 1'
#
loop_
_entity.id
_entity.type
_entity.pdbx_description
1 polymer ?
#
loop_
_entity_poly.entity_id
_entity_poly.type
_entity_poly.pdbx_seq_one_letter_code
_entity_poly.pdbx_strand_id
1 'polypeptide(L)'
;MAGIVAERILEALRSGEVTDREDLQRLKMKLCARYGAEKVPSNSEVLALVNEEEKKRFLPLLVKKPMRTASGVAVVAVMTSPYPCPHGKCAYCPGGVSNDSPQSYTGKEPAARRAAMNRFDPYDQVESRLTQLEEIGHDTDKIDLIIMGGTFTSRNPQYQEWFVQRCLEAMNGHPSPNLLAAQEENSRSSRRCIGLTVETRPDYFRTDAQIERMMALGATRVELGVQILDDDILKGVERGHGVREVIEATRA
;
A
#
# COMPACT_ATOMS: atom_id res chain seq x y z
N MET A 1 -27.48 -1.81 -18.49
CA MET A 1 -28.28 -0.70 -17.89
C MET A 1 -27.45 0.24 -17.03
N ALA A 2 -26.56 -0.23 -16.14
CA ALA A 2 -25.71 0.65 -15.33
C ALA A 2 -24.81 1.61 -16.16
N GLY A 3 -24.30 1.15 -17.32
CA GLY A 3 -23.53 1.99 -18.25
C GLY A 3 -24.32 3.19 -18.79
N ILE A 4 -25.58 2.99 -19.18
CA ILE A 4 -26.48 4.07 -19.65
C ILE A 4 -26.69 5.11 -18.55
N VAL A 5 -26.83 4.67 -17.29
CA VAL A 5 -26.96 5.59 -16.15
C VAL A 5 -25.67 6.39 -15.95
N ALA A 6 -24.49 5.77 -16.07
CA ALA A 6 -23.21 6.45 -15.95
C ALA A 6 -22.97 7.49 -17.06
N GLU A 7 -23.34 7.19 -18.30
CA GLU A 7 -23.28 8.14 -19.42
C GLU A 7 -24.18 9.36 -19.19
N ARG A 8 -25.42 9.14 -18.73
CA ARG A 8 -26.35 10.25 -18.42
C ARG A 8 -25.89 11.12 -17.26
N ILE A 9 -25.21 10.53 -16.27
CA ILE A 9 -24.59 11.29 -15.19
C ILE A 9 -23.47 12.19 -15.74
N LEU A 10 -22.67 11.68 -16.67
CA LEU A 10 -21.61 12.45 -17.31
C LEU A 10 -22.17 13.63 -18.14
N GLU A 11 -23.24 13.42 -18.89
CA GLU A 11 -23.94 14.49 -19.61
C GLU A 11 -24.46 15.57 -18.65
N ALA A 12 -25.09 15.19 -17.54
CA ALA A 12 -25.58 16.12 -16.54
C ALA A 12 -24.43 16.94 -15.90
N LEU A 13 -23.29 16.30 -15.60
CA LEU A 13 -22.09 16.97 -15.12
C LEU A 13 -21.55 17.99 -16.15
N ARG A 14 -21.52 17.64 -17.44
CA ARG A 14 -21.08 18.54 -18.52
C ARG A 14 -22.00 19.75 -18.70
N SER A 15 -23.31 19.53 -18.58
CA SER A 15 -24.34 20.58 -18.69
C SER A 15 -24.39 21.53 -17.48
N GLY A 16 -23.75 21.17 -16.36
CA GLY A 16 -23.79 21.95 -15.12
C GLY A 16 -25.07 21.75 -14.29
N GLU A 17 -25.92 20.78 -14.62
CA GLU A 17 -27.11 20.41 -13.82
C GLU A 17 -26.73 19.91 -12.42
N VAL A 18 -25.52 19.33 -12.28
CA VAL A 18 -25.00 18.84 -11.01
C VAL A 18 -23.92 19.80 -10.52
N THR A 19 -24.18 20.48 -9.41
CA THR A 19 -23.26 21.46 -8.83
C THR A 19 -22.55 20.98 -7.57
N ASP A 20 -23.15 20.02 -6.87
CA ASP A 20 -22.59 19.45 -5.65
C ASP A 20 -22.78 17.91 -5.56
N ARG A 21 -22.31 17.34 -4.45
CA ARG A 21 -22.35 15.89 -4.24
C ARG A 21 -23.75 15.37 -3.90
N GLU A 22 -24.62 16.20 -3.35
CA GLU A 22 -26.00 15.81 -3.06
C GLU A 22 -26.83 15.77 -4.34
N ASP A 23 -26.66 16.75 -5.23
CA ASP A 23 -27.21 16.77 -6.59
C ASP A 23 -26.83 15.49 -7.34
N LEU A 24 -25.55 15.14 -7.31
CA LEU A 24 -25.03 13.94 -7.96
C LEU A 24 -25.73 12.69 -7.43
N GLN A 25 -25.93 12.60 -6.11
CA GLN A 25 -26.57 11.44 -5.48
C GLN A 25 -28.07 11.39 -5.79
N ARG A 26 -28.77 12.52 -5.76
CA ARG A 26 -30.19 12.62 -6.17
C ARG A 26 -30.37 12.19 -7.61
N LEU A 27 -29.50 12.66 -8.51
CA LEU A 27 -29.54 12.32 -9.93
C LEU A 27 -29.29 10.82 -10.13
N LYS A 28 -28.30 10.22 -9.43
CA LYS A 28 -28.05 8.78 -9.46
C LYS A 28 -29.30 7.97 -9.12
N MET A 29 -29.99 8.31 -8.03
CA MET A 29 -31.23 7.61 -7.64
C MET A 29 -32.33 7.77 -8.69
N LYS A 30 -32.54 9.01 -9.18
CA LYS A 30 -33.56 9.32 -10.19
C LYS A 30 -33.35 8.54 -11.49
N LEU A 31 -32.11 8.48 -11.98
CA LEU A 31 -31.77 7.75 -13.20
C LEU A 31 -31.86 6.24 -13.00
N CYS A 32 -31.43 5.71 -11.85
CA CYS A 32 -31.58 4.28 -11.56
C CYS A 32 -33.06 3.86 -11.53
N ALA A 33 -33.93 4.68 -10.93
CA ALA A 33 -35.37 4.44 -10.92
C ALA A 33 -35.98 4.52 -12.33
N ARG A 34 -35.57 5.51 -13.15
CA ARG A 34 -36.05 5.68 -14.52
C ARG A 34 -35.67 4.52 -15.44
N TYR A 35 -34.43 4.04 -15.33
CA TYR A 35 -33.88 3.02 -16.23
C TYR A 35 -33.89 1.61 -15.65
N GLY A 36 -34.45 1.40 -14.45
CA GLY A 36 -34.52 0.09 -13.80
C GLY A 36 -33.14 -0.54 -13.58
N ALA A 37 -32.14 0.26 -13.19
CA ALA A 37 -30.79 -0.25 -12.98
C ALA A 37 -30.72 -1.11 -11.71
N GLU A 38 -30.19 -2.33 -11.81
CA GLU A 38 -30.01 -3.26 -10.68
C GLU A 38 -29.08 -2.71 -9.58
N LYS A 39 -28.13 -1.86 -9.98
CA LYS A 39 -27.13 -1.27 -9.09
C LYS A 39 -26.92 0.19 -9.45
N VAL A 40 -26.79 1.01 -8.41
CA VAL A 40 -26.37 2.41 -8.55
C VAL A 40 -24.90 2.44 -8.97
N PRO A 41 -24.55 3.10 -10.09
CA PRO A 41 -23.16 3.20 -10.50
C PRO A 41 -22.35 3.97 -9.45
N SER A 42 -21.20 3.40 -9.12
CA SER A 42 -20.15 4.00 -8.30
C SER A 42 -19.58 5.25 -8.96
N ASN A 43 -18.86 6.07 -8.19
CA ASN A 43 -18.23 7.26 -8.75
C ASN A 43 -17.03 6.90 -9.64
N SER A 44 -16.33 5.79 -9.36
CA SER A 44 -15.24 5.28 -10.19
C SER A 44 -15.75 4.82 -11.56
N GLU A 45 -16.91 4.14 -11.63
CA GLU A 45 -17.54 3.77 -12.91
C GLU A 45 -17.91 5.01 -13.76
N VAL A 46 -18.32 6.11 -13.13
CA VAL A 46 -18.56 7.38 -13.84
C VAL A 46 -17.23 8.04 -14.25
N LEU A 47 -16.23 8.04 -13.36
CA LEU A 47 -14.91 8.62 -13.61
C LEU A 47 -14.19 7.94 -14.78
N ALA A 48 -14.36 6.63 -14.95
CA ALA A 48 -13.80 5.86 -16.06
C ALA A 48 -14.32 6.32 -17.45
N LEU A 49 -15.47 7.01 -17.51
CA LEU A 49 -16.02 7.57 -18.74
C LEU A 49 -15.57 9.02 -19.01
N VAL A 50 -14.92 9.66 -18.04
CA VAL A 50 -14.45 11.04 -18.14
C VAL A 50 -13.10 11.08 -18.88
N ASN A 51 -12.97 11.96 -19.86
CA ASN A 51 -11.69 12.15 -20.56
C ASN A 51 -10.66 12.91 -19.67
N GLU A 52 -9.37 12.86 -20.02
CA GLU A 52 -8.31 13.47 -19.20
C GLU A 52 -8.45 14.99 -19.00
N GLU A 53 -8.97 15.71 -20.00
CA GLU A 53 -9.18 17.16 -19.93
C GLU A 53 -10.25 17.53 -18.90
N GLU A 54 -11.32 16.73 -18.83
CA GLU A 54 -12.46 16.95 -17.94
C GLU A 54 -12.24 16.33 -16.55
N LYS A 55 -11.31 15.39 -16.38
CA LYS A 55 -11.03 14.75 -15.08
C LYS A 55 -10.75 15.78 -14.00
N LYS A 56 -9.90 16.78 -14.28
CA LYS A 56 -9.60 17.87 -13.32
C LYS A 56 -10.85 18.64 -12.88
N ARG A 57 -11.82 18.82 -13.78
CA ARG A 57 -13.08 19.53 -13.51
C ARG A 57 -14.03 18.71 -12.64
N PHE A 58 -14.10 17.38 -12.84
CA PHE A 58 -15.09 16.53 -12.17
C PHE A 58 -14.56 15.73 -10.98
N LEU A 59 -13.24 15.62 -10.80
CA LEU A 59 -12.61 14.97 -9.63
C LEU A 59 -13.18 15.45 -8.27
N PRO A 60 -13.38 16.75 -8.00
CA PRO A 60 -13.92 17.21 -6.71
C PRO A 60 -15.31 16.66 -6.36
N LEU A 61 -16.13 16.38 -7.38
CA LEU A 61 -17.49 15.86 -7.26
C LEU A 61 -17.51 14.32 -7.20
N LEU A 62 -16.63 13.67 -7.98
CA LEU A 62 -16.61 12.21 -8.12
C LEU A 62 -15.73 11.51 -7.07
N VAL A 63 -14.71 12.15 -6.52
CA VAL A 63 -13.84 11.54 -5.50
C VAL A 63 -14.53 11.56 -4.13
N LYS A 64 -14.97 10.41 -3.62
CA LYS A 64 -15.73 10.29 -2.35
C LYS A 64 -15.02 10.91 -1.15
N LYS A 65 -13.70 10.73 -1.03
CA LYS A 65 -12.88 11.32 0.02
C LYS A 65 -11.63 11.91 -0.62
N PRO A 66 -11.36 13.22 -0.49
CA PRO A 66 -10.05 13.74 -0.86
C PRO A 66 -8.98 12.94 -0.11
N MET A 67 -7.82 12.77 -0.73
CA MET A 67 -6.68 12.13 -0.09
C MET A 67 -6.46 12.83 1.27
N ARG A 68 -6.41 12.06 2.37
CA ARG A 68 -6.19 12.63 3.71
C ARG A 68 -4.85 13.35 3.82
N THR A 69 -3.95 13.10 2.88
CA THR A 69 -2.62 13.68 2.77
C THR A 69 -2.66 15.01 2.02
N ALA A 70 -2.42 16.11 2.74
CA ALA A 70 -2.18 17.44 2.16
C ALA A 70 -1.00 17.46 1.16
N SER A 71 -0.15 16.43 1.16
CA SER A 71 1.05 16.29 0.33
C SER A 71 0.86 15.49 -0.96
N GLY A 72 -0.31 14.90 -1.22
CA GLY A 72 -0.57 14.12 -2.44
C GLY A 72 0.22 12.81 -2.58
N VAL A 73 0.82 12.29 -1.51
CA VAL A 73 1.59 11.04 -1.53
C VAL A 73 0.66 9.84 -1.39
N ALA A 74 0.77 8.89 -2.32
CA ALA A 74 0.09 7.61 -2.31
C ALA A 74 0.83 6.61 -1.40
N VAL A 75 0.18 6.18 -0.32
CA VAL A 75 0.71 5.12 0.54
C VAL A 75 0.40 3.75 -0.04
N VAL A 76 1.44 3.00 -0.40
CA VAL A 76 1.35 1.65 -0.96
C VAL A 76 1.99 0.68 0.02
N ALA A 77 1.13 -0.01 0.78
CA ALA A 77 1.56 -0.96 1.78
C ALA A 77 1.43 -2.40 1.25
N VAL A 78 2.56 -3.10 1.17
CA VAL A 78 2.70 -4.47 0.65
C VAL A 78 3.19 -5.40 1.75
N MET A 79 2.85 -6.67 1.66
CA MET A 79 3.26 -7.68 2.64
C MET A 79 4.16 -8.72 2.01
N THR A 80 5.20 -9.06 2.76
CA THR A 80 6.10 -10.18 2.42
C THR A 80 5.39 -11.52 2.62
N SER A 81 5.91 -12.58 1.99
CA SER A 81 5.35 -13.92 2.20
C SER A 81 5.52 -14.37 3.65
N PRO A 82 4.56 -15.12 4.22
CA PRO A 82 4.66 -15.63 5.58
C PRO A 82 6.00 -16.34 5.84
N TYR A 83 6.67 -15.98 6.93
CA TYR A 83 7.97 -16.52 7.30
C TYR A 83 8.11 -16.61 8.83
N PRO A 84 8.77 -17.64 9.37
CA PRO A 84 8.98 -17.73 10.81
C PRO A 84 9.90 -16.61 11.30
N CYS A 85 9.58 -16.07 12.48
CA CYS A 85 10.46 -15.16 13.19
C CYS A 85 11.71 -15.93 13.69
N PRO A 86 12.92 -15.33 13.67
CA PRO A 86 14.15 -16.02 14.10
C PRO A 86 14.15 -16.50 15.56
N HIS A 87 13.41 -15.82 16.44
CA HIS A 87 13.31 -16.15 17.87
C HIS A 87 12.13 -17.07 18.21
N GLY A 88 11.32 -17.47 17.24
CA GLY A 88 10.03 -18.14 17.48
C GLY A 88 8.85 -17.17 17.45
N LYS A 89 7.80 -17.44 18.24
CA LYS A 89 6.53 -16.71 18.19
C LYS A 89 6.26 -16.04 19.54
N CYS A 90 6.06 -14.72 19.54
CA CYS A 90 5.66 -14.00 20.75
C CYS A 90 4.26 -14.47 21.22
N ALA A 91 4.02 -14.45 22.53
CA ALA A 91 2.79 -14.98 23.14
C ALA A 91 1.49 -14.41 22.55
N TYR A 92 1.49 -13.14 22.16
CA TYR A 92 0.32 -12.43 21.61
C TYR A 92 0.34 -12.29 20.08
N CYS A 93 1.33 -12.85 19.37
CA CYS A 93 1.44 -12.70 17.92
C CYS A 93 0.24 -13.38 17.23
N PRO A 94 -0.64 -12.62 16.53
CA PRO A 94 -1.84 -13.20 15.93
C PRO A 94 -1.56 -13.91 14.59
N GLY A 95 -0.42 -13.61 13.97
CA GLY A 95 -0.08 -14.04 12.62
C GLY A 95 1.00 -15.11 12.53
N GLY A 96 1.54 -15.25 11.32
CA GLY A 96 2.63 -16.15 10.99
C GLY A 96 2.21 -17.28 10.05
N VAL A 97 3.16 -18.17 9.77
CA VAL A 97 3.03 -19.28 8.81
C VAL A 97 1.78 -20.15 9.07
N SER A 98 1.39 -20.33 10.34
CA SER A 98 0.22 -21.12 10.71
C SER A 98 -1.12 -20.53 10.23
N ASN A 99 -1.17 -19.22 10.01
CA ASN A 99 -2.38 -18.47 9.65
C ASN A 99 -2.29 -17.87 8.23
N ASP A 100 -1.30 -18.29 7.44
CA ASP A 100 -1.01 -17.78 6.09
C ASP A 100 -0.99 -16.24 6.02
N SER A 101 -0.42 -15.62 7.05
CA SER A 101 -0.26 -14.17 7.17
C SER A 101 1.16 -13.81 7.59
N PRO A 102 1.66 -12.62 7.24
CA PRO A 102 2.92 -12.13 7.79
C PRO A 102 2.83 -12.05 9.32
N GLN A 103 3.99 -12.11 9.96
CA GLN A 103 4.07 -11.99 11.41
C GLN A 103 3.45 -10.68 11.89
N SER A 104 2.77 -10.74 13.03
CA SER A 104 2.01 -9.66 13.67
C SER A 104 0.65 -9.32 13.05
N TYR A 105 0.25 -9.92 11.92
CA TYR A 105 -1.01 -9.60 11.22
C TYR A 105 -2.04 -10.73 11.26
N THR A 106 -3.33 -10.39 11.34
CA THR A 106 -4.42 -11.40 11.43
C THR A 106 -4.80 -12.00 10.08
N GLY A 107 -4.39 -11.40 8.97
CA GLY A 107 -4.79 -11.80 7.62
C GLY A 107 -6.11 -11.16 7.15
N LYS A 108 -6.82 -10.46 8.05
CA LYS A 108 -8.14 -9.87 7.76
C LYS A 108 -8.07 -8.38 7.41
N GLU A 109 -6.92 -7.75 7.65
CA GLU A 109 -6.65 -6.36 7.31
C GLU A 109 -6.73 -6.16 5.79
N PRO A 110 -7.14 -4.98 5.28
CA PRO A 110 -7.24 -4.76 3.84
C PRO A 110 -5.94 -5.03 3.08
N ALA A 111 -4.79 -4.67 3.66
CA ALA A 111 -3.50 -4.96 3.05
C ALA A 111 -3.16 -6.44 3.06
N ALA A 112 -3.42 -7.15 4.17
CA ALA A 112 -3.20 -8.59 4.26
C ALA A 112 -4.07 -9.38 3.29
N ARG A 113 -5.35 -9.00 3.15
CA ARG A 113 -6.23 -9.63 2.15
C ARG A 113 -5.78 -9.38 0.72
N ARG A 114 -5.31 -8.17 0.40
CA ARG A 114 -4.71 -7.88 -0.93
C ARG A 114 -3.45 -8.70 -1.16
N ALA A 115 -2.60 -8.85 -0.14
CA ALA A 115 -1.40 -9.66 -0.24
C ALA A 115 -1.74 -11.13 -0.53
N ALA A 116 -2.69 -11.71 0.20
CA ALA A 116 -3.16 -13.07 -0.01
C ALA A 116 -3.79 -13.26 -1.41
N MET A 117 -4.61 -12.32 -1.88
CA MET A 117 -5.20 -12.34 -3.23
C MET A 117 -4.13 -12.37 -4.33
N ASN A 118 -3.02 -11.64 -4.11
CA ASN A 118 -1.87 -11.59 -5.01
C ASN A 118 -0.79 -12.62 -4.65
N ARG A 119 -1.09 -13.62 -3.80
CA ARG A 119 -0.16 -14.68 -3.38
C ARG A 119 1.19 -14.18 -2.86
N PHE A 120 1.18 -13.01 -2.22
CA PHE A 120 2.36 -12.31 -1.72
C PHE A 120 3.38 -11.94 -2.80
N ASP A 121 2.99 -11.89 -4.08
CA ASP A 121 3.84 -11.38 -5.14
C ASP A 121 4.00 -9.85 -4.98
N PRO A 122 5.23 -9.34 -4.89
CA PRO A 122 5.51 -7.91 -4.70
C PRO A 122 5.02 -7.02 -5.85
N TYR A 123 5.13 -7.48 -7.10
CA TYR A 123 4.72 -6.71 -8.27
C TYR A 123 3.20 -6.61 -8.33
N ASP A 124 2.51 -7.75 -8.22
CA ASP A 124 1.06 -7.80 -8.32
C ASP A 124 0.38 -7.02 -7.18
N GLN A 125 0.96 -7.04 -5.97
CA GLN A 125 0.49 -6.24 -4.84
C GLN A 125 0.58 -4.73 -5.11
N VAL A 126 1.70 -4.26 -5.66
CA VAL A 126 1.90 -2.84 -5.99
C VAL A 126 0.96 -2.44 -7.11
N GLU A 127 0.95 -3.17 -8.22
CA GLU A 127 0.12 -2.83 -9.39
C GLU A 127 -1.37 -2.83 -9.01
N SER A 128 -1.86 -3.87 -8.33
CA SER A 128 -3.24 -3.94 -7.83
C SER A 128 -3.61 -2.74 -6.96
N ARG A 129 -2.67 -2.26 -6.12
CA ARG A 129 -2.91 -1.11 -5.26
C ARG A 129 -2.91 0.22 -6.02
N LEU A 130 -2.00 0.38 -6.98
CA LEU A 130 -1.93 1.58 -7.82
C LEU A 130 -3.14 1.71 -8.73
N THR A 131 -3.52 0.64 -9.44
CA THR A 131 -4.75 0.60 -10.24
C THR A 131 -5.97 0.96 -9.40
N GLN A 132 -6.10 0.36 -8.21
CA GLN A 132 -7.20 0.68 -7.31
C GLN A 132 -7.25 2.18 -6.96
N LEU A 133 -6.11 2.81 -6.68
CA LEU A 133 -6.04 4.24 -6.34
C LEU A 133 -6.41 5.12 -7.54
N GLU A 134 -5.91 4.79 -8.72
CA GLU A 134 -6.19 5.54 -9.96
C GLU A 134 -7.68 5.44 -10.34
N GLU A 135 -8.30 4.26 -10.22
CA GLU A 135 -9.73 4.04 -10.46
C GLU A 135 -10.63 4.90 -9.58
N ILE A 136 -10.22 5.18 -8.35
CA ILE A 136 -10.96 6.06 -7.43
C ILE A 136 -10.54 7.53 -7.54
N GLY A 137 -9.67 7.88 -8.49
CA GLY A 137 -9.26 9.25 -8.82
C GLY A 137 -8.18 9.83 -7.91
N HIS A 138 -7.35 8.98 -7.30
CA HIS A 138 -6.20 9.40 -6.51
C HIS A 138 -4.94 9.45 -7.36
N ASP A 139 -4.11 10.48 -7.13
CA ASP A 139 -2.79 10.59 -7.76
C ASP A 139 -1.84 9.52 -7.22
N THR A 140 -0.98 9.02 -8.12
CA THR A 140 0.01 7.97 -7.88
C THR A 140 1.41 8.41 -8.34
N ASP A 141 1.60 9.71 -8.60
CA ASP A 141 2.87 10.28 -9.02
C ASP A 141 4.00 10.14 -7.98
N LYS A 142 3.63 10.15 -6.69
CA LYS A 142 4.52 10.01 -5.54
C LYS A 142 4.03 8.91 -4.62
N ILE A 143 4.88 7.91 -4.39
CA ILE A 143 4.57 6.71 -3.64
C ILE A 143 5.46 6.61 -2.41
N ASP A 144 4.85 6.41 -1.24
CA ASP A 144 5.52 5.93 -0.02
C ASP A 144 5.24 4.42 0.08
N LEU A 145 6.27 3.62 -0.23
CA LEU A 145 6.20 2.16 -0.20
C LEU A 145 6.44 1.68 1.23
N ILE A 146 5.54 0.86 1.76
CA ILE A 146 5.67 0.28 3.10
C ILE A 146 5.72 -1.24 2.97
N ILE A 147 6.88 -1.81 3.30
CA ILE A 147 7.06 -3.26 3.40
C ILE A 147 6.67 -3.70 4.80
N MET A 148 5.49 -4.28 4.88
CA MET A 148 4.91 -4.80 6.11
C MET A 148 5.28 -6.26 6.33
N GLY A 149 5.39 -6.59 7.61
CA GLY A 149 5.80 -7.90 8.11
C GLY A 149 7.13 -7.78 8.83
N GLY A 150 7.11 -8.01 10.14
CA GLY A 150 8.26 -7.82 11.03
C GLY A 150 9.44 -8.78 10.81
N THR A 151 9.47 -9.55 9.72
CA THR A 151 10.49 -10.53 9.40
C THR A 151 11.20 -10.28 8.07
N PHE A 152 10.86 -9.21 7.34
CA PHE A 152 11.49 -8.93 6.03
C PHE A 152 13.02 -8.88 6.12
N THR A 153 13.53 -8.13 7.09
CA THR A 153 14.97 -7.98 7.35
C THR A 153 15.65 -9.29 7.71
N SER A 154 14.92 -10.27 8.25
CA SER A 154 15.40 -11.62 8.55
C SER A 154 15.38 -12.62 7.41
N ARG A 155 14.82 -12.23 6.26
CA ARG A 155 14.88 -13.07 5.06
C ARG A 155 16.30 -13.08 4.49
N ASN A 156 16.57 -14.05 3.61
CA ASN A 156 17.84 -14.03 2.90
C ASN A 156 17.98 -12.75 2.03
N PRO A 157 19.21 -12.25 1.87
CA PRO A 157 19.57 -11.14 0.97
C PRO A 157 18.85 -11.13 -0.38
N GLN A 158 18.86 -12.26 -1.08
CA GLN A 158 18.33 -12.37 -2.44
C GLN A 158 16.82 -12.14 -2.48
N TYR A 159 16.08 -12.62 -1.47
CA TYR A 159 14.65 -12.37 -1.33
C TYR A 159 14.37 -10.89 -1.08
N GLN A 160 15.17 -10.23 -0.25
CA GLN A 160 14.97 -8.81 0.06
C GLN A 160 15.17 -7.95 -1.19
N GLU A 161 16.26 -8.17 -1.92
CA GLU A 161 16.58 -7.45 -3.16
C GLU A 161 15.54 -7.73 -4.25
N TRP A 162 15.19 -8.99 -4.47
CA TRP A 162 14.12 -9.37 -5.41
C TRP A 162 12.79 -8.71 -5.07
N PHE A 163 12.41 -8.69 -3.79
CA PHE A 163 11.12 -8.15 -3.36
C PHE A 163 11.03 -6.66 -3.66
N VAL A 164 12.06 -5.89 -3.29
CA VAL A 164 12.10 -4.44 -3.57
C VAL A 164 12.17 -4.17 -5.06
N GLN A 165 13.01 -4.91 -5.80
CA GLN A 165 13.12 -4.77 -7.25
C GLN A 165 11.74 -4.95 -7.92
N ARG A 166 11.02 -6.01 -7.60
CA ARG A 166 9.69 -6.28 -8.18
C ARG A 166 8.66 -5.21 -7.82
N CYS A 167 8.72 -4.65 -6.62
CA CYS A 167 7.87 -3.50 -6.26
C CYS A 167 8.18 -2.28 -7.14
N LEU A 168 9.46 -1.97 -7.39
CA LEU A 168 9.87 -0.86 -8.24
C LEU A 168 9.50 -1.12 -9.71
N GLU A 169 9.67 -2.34 -10.20
CA GLU A 169 9.26 -2.74 -11.56
C GLU A 169 7.75 -2.52 -11.81
N ALA A 170 6.90 -2.73 -10.81
CA ALA A 170 5.48 -2.42 -10.91
C ALA A 170 5.22 -0.91 -11.04
N MET A 171 6.02 -0.09 -10.35
CA MET A 171 5.97 1.36 -10.49
C MET A 171 6.55 1.85 -11.81
N ASN A 172 7.56 1.16 -12.35
CA ASN A 172 8.18 1.50 -13.64
C ASN A 172 7.37 1.00 -14.84
N GLY A 173 6.55 -0.04 -14.64
CA GLY A 173 5.72 -0.66 -15.68
C GLY A 173 6.45 -1.69 -16.55
N HIS A 174 7.70 -2.05 -16.20
CA HIS A 174 8.46 -3.07 -16.93
C HIS A 174 9.51 -3.74 -16.03
N PRO A 175 10.00 -4.95 -16.41
CA PRO A 175 11.10 -5.60 -15.71
C PRO A 175 12.42 -4.83 -15.83
N SER A 176 13.29 -5.00 -14.85
CA SER A 176 14.64 -4.44 -14.82
C SER A 176 15.66 -5.58 -14.64
N PRO A 177 16.92 -5.43 -15.11
CA PRO A 177 17.92 -6.49 -15.01
C PRO A 177 18.39 -6.75 -13.56
N ASN A 178 18.32 -5.74 -12.70
CA ASN A 178 18.68 -5.81 -11.29
C ASN A 178 18.04 -4.63 -10.52
N LEU A 179 18.13 -4.67 -9.19
CA LEU A 179 17.61 -3.64 -8.30
C LEU A 179 18.14 -2.24 -8.60
N LEU A 180 19.44 -2.08 -8.87
CA LEU A 180 20.03 -0.77 -9.13
C LEU A 180 19.46 -0.14 -10.40
N ALA A 181 19.26 -0.93 -11.46
CA ALA A 181 18.59 -0.48 -12.67
C ALA A 181 17.13 -0.08 -12.38
N ALA A 182 16.39 -0.87 -11.59
CA ALA A 182 15.02 -0.55 -11.22
C ALA A 182 14.92 0.77 -10.42
N GLN A 183 15.88 1.03 -9.52
CA GLN A 183 15.97 2.28 -8.75
C GLN A 183 16.27 3.49 -9.65
N GLU A 184 17.25 3.37 -10.55
CA GLU A 184 17.63 4.43 -11.50
C GLU A 184 16.46 4.78 -12.43
N GLU A 185 15.78 3.77 -12.97
CA GLU A 185 14.57 3.94 -13.79
C GLU A 185 13.45 4.61 -12.99
N ASN A 186 13.23 4.16 -11.75
CA ASN A 186 12.18 4.71 -10.90
C ASN A 186 12.38 6.19 -10.56
N SER A 187 13.63 6.65 -10.48
CA SER A 187 13.95 8.08 -10.27
C SER A 187 13.35 9.02 -11.34
N ARG A 188 13.09 8.48 -12.54
CA ARG A 188 12.52 9.19 -13.69
C ARG A 188 11.11 8.71 -14.07
N SER A 189 10.53 7.76 -13.33
CA SER A 189 9.20 7.22 -13.59
C SER A 189 8.10 8.26 -13.35
N SER A 190 6.94 8.08 -13.97
CA SER A 190 5.73 8.83 -13.62
C SER A 190 5.23 8.48 -12.22
N ARG A 191 5.39 7.22 -11.79
CA ARG A 191 5.05 6.68 -10.47
C ARG A 191 6.34 6.53 -9.65
N ARG A 192 6.71 7.56 -8.88
CA ARG A 192 8.01 7.61 -8.18
C ARG A 192 7.92 7.13 -6.75
N CYS A 193 8.78 6.20 -6.36
CA CYS A 193 9.00 5.81 -4.98
C CYS A 193 9.82 6.91 -4.27
N ILE A 194 9.13 7.78 -3.53
CA ILE A 194 9.76 8.89 -2.79
C ILE A 194 10.18 8.48 -1.37
N GLY A 195 9.72 7.33 -0.90
CA GLY A 195 10.05 6.78 0.41
C GLY A 195 9.82 5.28 0.43
N LEU A 196 10.67 4.60 1.20
CA LEU A 196 10.55 3.17 1.47
C LEU A 196 10.66 2.97 2.98
N THR A 197 9.59 2.44 3.56
CA THR A 197 9.49 2.07 4.96
C THR A 197 9.62 0.57 5.11
N VAL A 198 10.49 0.13 6.03
CA VAL A 198 10.64 -1.28 6.38
C VAL A 198 10.28 -1.51 7.84
N GLU A 199 9.35 -2.42 8.08
CA GLU A 199 9.07 -2.93 9.42
C GLU A 199 10.12 -3.97 9.84
N THR A 200 10.66 -3.85 11.04
CA THR A 200 11.65 -4.81 11.56
C THR A 200 11.58 -4.97 13.07
N ARG A 201 12.25 -6.00 13.58
CA ARG A 201 12.46 -6.20 15.01
C ARG A 201 13.78 -5.54 15.44
N PRO A 202 13.83 -4.94 16.64
CA PRO A 202 15.04 -4.33 17.17
C PRO A 202 16.27 -5.25 17.22
N ASP A 203 16.11 -6.53 17.52
CA ASP A 203 17.22 -7.50 17.59
C ASP A 203 17.85 -7.82 16.23
N TYR A 204 17.13 -7.54 15.13
CA TYR A 204 17.52 -7.85 13.75
C TYR A 204 17.89 -6.61 12.93
N PHE A 205 18.11 -5.48 13.60
CA PHE A 205 18.53 -4.24 12.95
C PHE A 205 19.62 -3.55 13.79
N ARG A 206 20.74 -4.25 13.98
CA ARG A 206 21.82 -3.80 14.90
C ARG A 206 23.21 -3.84 14.30
N THR A 207 23.39 -4.54 13.19
CA THR A 207 24.70 -4.64 12.53
C THR A 207 24.77 -3.68 11.35
N ASP A 208 25.94 -3.07 11.15
CA ASP A 208 26.20 -2.19 10.00
C ASP A 208 25.81 -2.87 8.68
N ALA A 209 26.10 -4.16 8.53
CA ALA A 209 25.73 -4.93 7.35
C ALA A 209 24.21 -5.02 7.10
N GLN A 210 23.37 -5.07 8.15
CA GLN A 210 21.90 -5.03 8.00
C GLN A 210 21.42 -3.64 7.61
N ILE A 211 22.03 -2.61 8.17
CA ILE A 211 21.68 -1.20 7.93
C ILE A 211 22.09 -0.79 6.53
N GLU A 212 23.35 -1.05 6.14
CA GLU A 212 23.88 -0.84 4.79
C GLU A 212 23.04 -1.55 3.74
N ARG A 213 22.55 -2.76 4.05
CA ARG A 213 21.62 -3.47 3.16
C ARG A 213 20.30 -2.72 3.01
N MET A 214 19.67 -2.26 4.08
CA MET A 214 18.43 -1.48 3.97
C MET A 214 18.66 -0.16 3.22
N MET A 215 19.79 0.51 3.45
CA MET A 215 20.18 1.69 2.68
C MET A 215 20.35 1.36 1.18
N ALA A 216 21.00 0.25 0.85
CA ALA A 216 21.16 -0.20 -0.54
C ALA A 216 19.82 -0.56 -1.21
N LEU A 217 18.84 -1.03 -0.45
CA LEU A 217 17.47 -1.22 -0.94
C LEU A 217 16.73 0.10 -1.21
N GLY A 218 17.25 1.22 -0.68
CA GLY A 218 16.62 2.55 -0.78
C GLY A 218 15.66 2.87 0.37
N ALA A 219 15.77 2.16 1.52
CA ALA A 219 14.93 2.44 2.68
C ALA A 219 15.24 3.84 3.25
N THR A 220 14.19 4.61 3.49
CA THR A 220 14.26 5.97 4.07
C THR A 220 13.66 6.05 5.46
N ARG A 221 12.90 5.03 5.87
CA ARG A 221 12.30 4.91 7.20
C ARG A 221 12.34 3.46 7.67
N VAL A 222 12.59 3.27 8.97
CA VAL A 222 12.52 1.96 9.63
C VAL A 222 11.52 2.04 10.77
N GLU A 223 10.61 1.09 10.84
CA GLU A 223 9.66 0.97 11.94
C GLU A 223 10.07 -0.20 12.84
N LEU A 224 10.52 0.14 14.06
CA LEU A 224 10.95 -0.82 15.06
C LEU A 224 9.77 -1.31 15.88
N GLY A 225 9.55 -2.62 15.89
CA GLY A 225 8.56 -3.26 16.75
C GLY A 225 8.96 -3.28 18.23
N VAL A 226 9.07 -2.13 18.89
CA VAL A 226 9.44 -1.96 20.31
C VAL A 226 8.41 -2.56 21.26
N GLN A 227 7.12 -2.28 21.01
CA GLN A 227 5.96 -2.70 21.80
C GLN A 227 5.87 -2.04 23.19
N ILE A 228 6.84 -2.30 24.07
CA ILE A 228 6.90 -1.76 25.44
C ILE A 228 8.37 -1.61 25.89
N LEU A 229 8.63 -0.65 26.78
CA LEU A 229 9.97 -0.36 27.31
C LEU A 229 10.18 -0.97 28.71
N ASP A 230 9.90 -2.27 28.84
CA ASP A 230 9.99 -3.02 30.10
C ASP A 230 10.50 -4.45 29.82
N ASP A 231 11.71 -4.75 30.29
CA ASP A 231 12.36 -6.04 30.02
C ASP A 231 11.65 -7.24 30.67
N ASP A 232 11.01 -7.06 31.83
CA ASP A 232 10.28 -8.14 32.50
C ASP A 232 9.04 -8.52 31.69
N ILE A 233 8.33 -7.53 31.16
CA ILE A 233 7.17 -7.75 30.28
C ILE A 233 7.62 -8.37 28.95
N LEU A 234 8.65 -7.82 28.30
CA LEU A 234 9.18 -8.32 27.02
C LEU A 234 9.63 -9.78 27.13
N LYS A 235 10.26 -10.14 28.25
CA LYS A 235 10.65 -11.53 28.56
C LYS A 235 9.43 -12.40 28.82
N GLY A 236 8.46 -11.92 29.59
CA GLY A 236 7.24 -12.66 29.92
C GLY A 236 6.36 -13.01 28.71
N VAL A 237 6.43 -12.22 27.64
CA VAL A 237 5.70 -12.46 26.38
C VAL A 237 6.55 -13.08 25.26
N GLU A 238 7.78 -13.50 25.59
CA GLU A 238 8.72 -14.13 24.66
C GLU A 238 8.99 -13.27 23.41
N ARG A 239 9.20 -11.95 23.59
CA ARG A 239 9.37 -10.99 22.48
C ARG A 239 10.65 -11.22 21.65
N GLY A 240 11.64 -11.86 22.26
CA GLY A 240 12.94 -12.18 21.65
C GLY A 240 13.90 -10.99 21.52
N HIS A 241 13.65 -9.88 22.23
CA HIS A 241 14.58 -8.76 22.42
C HIS A 241 14.21 -8.00 23.70
N GLY A 242 15.14 -7.22 24.25
CA GLY A 242 14.92 -6.30 25.37
C GLY A 242 14.95 -4.82 24.94
N VAL A 243 14.97 -3.93 25.93
CA VAL A 243 15.10 -2.48 25.76
C VAL A 243 16.50 -2.12 25.25
N ARG A 244 17.53 -2.91 25.60
CA ARG A 244 18.88 -2.70 25.11
C ARG A 244 18.95 -2.76 23.58
N GLU A 245 18.36 -3.78 22.96
CA GLU A 245 18.35 -3.92 21.50
C GLU A 245 17.59 -2.78 20.83
N VAL A 246 16.54 -2.24 21.48
CA VAL A 246 15.81 -1.06 21.00
C VAL A 246 16.73 0.16 20.96
N ILE A 247 17.50 0.40 22.03
CA ILE A 247 18.44 1.52 22.09
C ILE A 247 19.53 1.38 21.03
N GLU A 248 20.12 0.19 20.91
CA GLU A 248 21.16 -0.10 19.92
C GLU A 248 20.65 0.14 18.50
N ALA A 249 19.49 -0.43 18.15
CA ALA A 249 18.88 -0.27 16.81
C ALA A 249 18.45 1.17 16.49
N THR A 250 18.15 1.99 17.51
CA THR A 250 17.76 3.40 17.31
C THR A 250 18.97 4.32 17.09
N ARG A 251 20.13 3.95 17.63
CA ARG A 251 21.35 4.76 17.53
C ARG A 251 22.14 4.54 16.23
N ALA A 252 22.01 3.33 15.68
CA ALA A 252 22.73 2.89 14.50
C ALA A 252 22.19 3.58 13.23
#